data_AF-A0AA38XRK4-F1
#
_entry.id   AF-A0AA38XRK4-F1
#
_cell.length_a   1.000
_cell.length_b   1.000
_cell.length_c   1.000
_cell.angle_alpha   90.00
_cell.angle_beta   90.00
_cell.angle_gamma   90.00
#
_symmetry.space_group_name_H-M   'P 1'
#
loop_
_entity.id
_entity.type
_entity.pdbx_description
1 polymer ?
#
loop_
_entity_poly.entity_id
_entity_poly.type
_entity_poly.pdbx_seq_one_letter_code
_entity_poly.pdbx_strand_id
1 'polypeptide(L)'
;MISMDKISSTTTAATIISAWPYVWAYVYSFMLLSIALATFTPAAHHVAERAGFPQPRDRPLNVYVYLLTGSQLMIGLSVAVLVFLGDWKAVSVVIACSTPMGLIGTTLSARTPSTGGGGGSGGGIIGNKPFWSHAMMVTIGTCAAWRLIKENW
;
A
#
# COMPACT_ATOMS: atom_id res chain seq x y z
N MET A 1 -30.10 6.98 32.58
CA MET A 1 -29.21 8.05 32.08
C MET A 1 -28.12 7.41 31.23
N ILE A 2 -28.16 7.61 29.91
CA ILE A 2 -27.04 7.26 29.03
C ILE A 2 -26.00 8.37 29.19
N SER A 3 -24.80 8.04 29.66
CA SER A 3 -23.74 9.03 29.90
C SER A 3 -23.40 9.76 28.59
N MET A 4 -23.33 11.10 28.64
CA MET A 4 -22.98 11.96 27.51
C MET A 4 -21.58 11.62 26.93
N ASP A 5 -20.68 11.08 27.76
CA ASP A 5 -19.36 10.59 27.33
C ASP A 5 -19.47 9.43 26.34
N LYS A 6 -20.50 8.59 26.50
CA LYS A 6 -20.73 7.43 25.63
C LYS A 6 -21.23 7.87 24.25
N ILE A 7 -22.04 8.92 24.20
CA ILE A 7 -22.60 9.50 22.96
C ILE A 7 -21.50 10.22 22.16
N SER A 8 -20.65 10.99 22.86
CA SER A 8 -19.48 11.65 22.26
C SER A 8 -18.52 10.63 21.65
N SER A 9 -18.14 9.59 22.42
CA SER A 9 -17.28 8.50 21.97
C SER A 9 -17.81 7.76 20.74
N THR A 10 -19.10 7.40 20.72
CA THR A 10 -19.71 6.71 19.58
C THR A 10 -19.79 7.57 18.33
N THR A 11 -19.98 8.88 18.49
CA THR A 11 -20.07 9.82 17.36
C THR A 11 -18.69 10.00 16.72
N THR A 12 -17.65 10.19 17.54
CA THR A 12 -16.26 10.28 17.07
C THR A 12 -15.81 9.00 16.38
N ALA A 13 -16.13 7.82 16.94
CA ALA A 13 -15.81 6.54 16.31
C ALA A 13 -16.53 6.37 14.96
N ALA A 14 -17.81 6.72 14.88
CA ALA A 14 -18.57 6.68 13.64
C ALA A 14 -17.98 7.60 12.55
N THR A 15 -17.54 8.82 12.91
CA THR A 15 -16.90 9.75 11.99
C THR A 15 -15.56 9.23 11.47
N ILE A 16 -14.74 8.61 12.33
CA ILE A 16 -13.47 7.99 11.92
C ILE A 16 -13.73 6.81 10.96
N ILE A 17 -14.73 5.99 11.25
CA ILE A 17 -15.14 4.84 10.43
C ILE A 17 -15.83 5.27 9.12
N SER A 18 -16.33 6.49 9.00
CA SER A 18 -16.79 7.01 7.70
C SER A 18 -15.64 7.63 6.89
N ALA A 19 -14.66 8.24 7.56
CA ALA A 19 -13.58 8.96 6.87
C ALA A 19 -12.40 8.09 6.42
N TRP A 20 -12.28 6.84 6.90
CA TRP A 20 -11.10 6.00 6.61
C TRP A 20 -10.77 5.79 5.11
N PRO A 21 -11.70 5.74 4.13
CA PRO A 21 -11.34 5.57 2.73
C PRO A 21 -10.57 6.78 2.20
N TYR A 22 -10.95 7.98 2.67
CA TYR A 22 -10.28 9.23 2.35
C TYR A 22 -8.91 9.29 3.00
N VAL A 23 -8.80 8.95 4.29
CA VAL A 23 -7.52 8.84 5.00
C VAL A 23 -6.59 7.86 4.28
N TRP A 24 -7.12 6.73 3.82
CA TRP A 24 -6.35 5.77 3.04
C TRP A 24 -5.81 6.36 1.75
N ALA A 25 -6.57 7.19 1.01
CA ALA A 25 -6.08 7.82 -0.21
C ALA A 25 -4.85 8.70 0.06
N TYR A 26 -4.82 9.46 1.17
CA TYR A 26 -3.65 10.21 1.62
C TYR A 26 -2.47 9.27 1.95
N VAL A 27 -2.71 8.23 2.75
CA VAL A 27 -1.68 7.25 3.14
C VAL A 27 -1.10 6.53 1.92
N TYR A 28 -1.95 6.13 0.98
CA TYR A 28 -1.58 5.45 -0.25
C TYR A 28 -0.67 6.32 -1.11
N SER A 29 -1.06 7.57 -1.35
CA SER A 29 -0.24 8.54 -2.08
C SER A 29 1.12 8.76 -1.41
N PHE A 30 1.12 9.06 -0.11
CA PHE A 30 2.34 9.27 0.66
C PHE A 30 3.27 8.06 0.63
N MET A 31 2.71 6.86 0.79
CA MET A 31 3.46 5.61 0.76
C MET A 31 4.15 5.41 -0.58
N LEU A 32 3.42 5.54 -1.70
CA LEU A 32 3.98 5.36 -3.03
C LEU A 32 5.09 6.37 -3.33
N LEU A 33 4.89 7.64 -2.98
CA LEU A 33 5.90 8.68 -3.15
C LEU A 33 7.14 8.39 -2.29
N SER A 34 6.95 7.96 -1.05
CA SER A 34 8.06 7.63 -0.14
C SER A 34 8.88 6.44 -0.62
N ILE A 35 8.22 5.36 -1.08
CA ILE A 35 8.89 4.19 -1.67
C ILE A 35 9.62 4.59 -2.95
N ALA A 36 8.99 5.44 -3.77
CA ALA A 36 9.60 5.89 -5.01
C ALA A 36 10.88 6.69 -4.75
N LEU A 37 10.80 7.70 -3.88
CA LEU A 37 11.94 8.53 -3.49
C LEU A 37 13.06 7.70 -2.85
N ALA A 38 12.72 6.77 -1.95
CA ALA A 38 13.71 5.91 -1.29
C ALA A 38 14.48 5.02 -2.28
N THR A 39 13.85 4.62 -3.39
CA THR A 39 14.50 3.80 -4.44
C THR A 39 15.50 4.60 -5.28
N PHE A 40 15.48 5.94 -5.23
CA PHE A 40 16.51 6.79 -5.84
C PHE A 40 17.67 7.14 -4.88
N THR A 41 17.68 6.56 -3.68
CA THR A 41 18.75 6.74 -2.69
C THR A 41 19.59 5.47 -2.53
N PRO A 42 20.75 5.51 -1.86
CA PRO A 42 21.50 4.31 -1.50
C PRO A 42 20.70 3.26 -0.68
N ALA A 43 19.55 3.62 -0.12
CA ALA A 43 18.68 2.70 0.61
C ALA A 43 17.87 1.74 -0.30
N ALA A 44 17.96 1.90 -1.62
CA ALA A 44 17.11 1.19 -2.59
C ALA A 44 17.19 -0.35 -2.50
N HIS A 45 18.36 -0.93 -2.23
CA HIS A 45 18.49 -2.38 -1.99
C HIS A 45 17.75 -2.83 -0.73
N HIS A 46 17.78 -2.03 0.33
CA HIS A 46 17.05 -2.32 1.57
C HIS A 46 15.53 -2.16 1.37
N VAL A 47 15.09 -1.19 0.56
CA VAL A 47 13.68 -1.04 0.16
C VAL A 47 13.22 -2.28 -0.61
N ALA A 48 13.99 -2.73 -1.60
CA ALA A 48 13.69 -3.92 -2.39
C ALA A 48 13.64 -5.18 -1.52
N GLU A 49 14.58 -5.33 -0.58
CA GLU A 49 14.61 -6.42 0.40
C GLU A 49 13.34 -6.44 1.28
N ARG A 50 12.95 -5.28 1.82
CA ARG A 50 11.71 -5.13 2.63
C ARG A 50 10.44 -5.39 1.83
N ALA A 51 10.44 -5.04 0.55
CA ALA A 51 9.35 -5.31 -0.37
C ALA A 51 9.30 -6.79 -0.81
N GLY A 52 10.24 -7.64 -0.39
CA GLY A 52 10.26 -9.07 -0.77
C GLY A 52 10.96 -9.35 -2.09
N PHE A 53 11.68 -8.37 -2.65
CA PHE A 53 12.39 -8.46 -3.93
C PHE A 53 13.91 -8.29 -3.74
N PRO A 54 14.60 -9.11 -2.93
CA PRO A 54 16.02 -8.92 -2.65
C PRO A 54 16.85 -8.91 -3.94
N GLN A 55 17.68 -7.87 -4.10
CA GLN A 55 18.62 -7.72 -5.21
C GLN A 55 20.06 -7.86 -4.68
N PRO A 56 20.98 -8.50 -5.43
CA PRO A 56 22.38 -8.55 -5.05
C PRO A 56 22.99 -7.15 -4.91
N ARG A 57 23.79 -6.96 -3.86
CA ARG A 57 24.33 -5.65 -3.43
C ARG A 57 25.57 -5.22 -4.22
N ASP A 58 26.19 -6.17 -4.90
CA ASP A 58 27.39 -6.03 -5.74
C ASP A 58 27.08 -5.54 -7.16
N ARG A 59 25.79 -5.45 -7.53
CA ARG A 59 25.33 -5.03 -8.85
C ARG A 59 24.28 -3.92 -8.76
N PRO A 60 24.15 -3.09 -9.81
CA PRO A 60 23.05 -2.14 -9.91
C PRO A 60 21.70 -2.87 -9.82
N LEU A 61 20.68 -2.16 -9.33
CA LEU A 61 19.32 -2.68 -9.28
C LEU A 61 18.83 -3.03 -10.68
N ASN A 62 18.00 -4.07 -10.77
CA ASN A 62 17.37 -4.45 -12.02
C ASN A 62 16.53 -3.28 -12.58
N VAL A 63 16.60 -3.03 -13.88
CA VAL A 63 15.84 -1.97 -14.57
C VAL A 63 14.34 -2.01 -14.26
N TYR A 64 13.77 -3.20 -14.04
CA TYR A 64 12.36 -3.35 -13.67
C TYR A 64 12.02 -2.74 -12.31
N VAL A 65 12.99 -2.64 -11.38
CA VAL A 65 12.80 -1.96 -10.09
C VAL A 65 12.64 -0.45 -10.31
N TYR A 66 13.43 0.15 -11.20
CA TYR A 66 13.29 1.57 -11.55
C TYR A 66 12.00 1.84 -12.31
N LEU A 67 11.60 0.95 -13.22
CA LEU A 67 10.32 1.08 -13.93
C LEU A 67 9.14 1.02 -12.96
N LEU A 68 9.15 0.06 -12.04
CA LEU A 68 8.15 -0.06 -10.97
C LEU A 68 8.09 1.21 -10.10
N THR A 69 9.26 1.74 -9.74
CA THR A 69 9.42 2.98 -8.96
C THR A 69 8.84 4.17 -9.69
N GLY A 70 9.10 4.30 -10.99
CA GLY A 70 8.52 5.35 -11.84
C GLY A 70 7.00 5.27 -11.89
N SER A 71 6.44 4.06 -12.02
CA SER A 71 4.98 3.85 -11.95
C SER A 71 4.40 4.26 -10.59
N GLN A 72 5.05 3.87 -9.49
CA GLN A 72 4.63 4.27 -8.13
C GLN A 72 4.68 5.79 -7.93
N LEU A 73 5.74 6.44 -8.42
CA LEU A 73 5.87 7.90 -8.36
C LEU A 73 4.71 8.59 -9.07
N MET A 74 4.41 8.17 -10.30
CA MET A 74 3.35 8.77 -11.11
C MET A 74 1.97 8.55 -10.47
N ILE A 75 1.65 7.32 -10.05
CA ILE A 75 0.37 7.03 -9.39
C ILE A 75 0.25 7.81 -8.07
N GLY A 76 1.30 7.82 -7.26
CA GLY A 76 1.33 8.54 -5.98
C GLY A 76 1.11 10.04 -6.17
N LEU A 77 1.76 10.65 -7.17
CA LEU A 77 1.60 12.06 -7.50
C LEU A 77 0.21 12.37 -8.06
N SER A 78 -0.32 11.53 -8.95
CA SER A 78 -1.69 11.68 -9.47
C SER A 78 -2.71 11.67 -8.34
N VAL A 79 -2.62 10.71 -7.40
CA VAL A 79 -3.53 10.67 -6.25
C VAL A 79 -3.33 11.90 -5.35
N ALA A 80 -2.09 12.33 -5.09
CA ALA A 80 -1.83 13.53 -4.27
C ALA A 80 -2.52 14.78 -4.84
N VAL A 81 -2.37 15.00 -6.15
CA VAL A 81 -2.96 16.15 -6.84
C VAL A 81 -4.48 16.06 -6.83
N LEU A 82 -5.06 14.90 -7.17
CA LEU A 82 -6.51 14.73 -7.19
C LEU A 82 -7.15 14.88 -5.81
N VAL A 83 -6.48 14.38 -4.77
CA VAL A 83 -6.89 14.57 -3.38
C VAL A 83 -6.83 16.06 -2.99
N PHE A 84 -5.76 16.77 -3.35
CA PHE A 84 -5.63 18.20 -3.11
C PHE A 84 -6.72 19.02 -3.82
N LEU A 85 -7.10 18.61 -5.03
CA LEU A 85 -8.19 19.23 -5.79
C LEU A 85 -9.59 18.81 -5.32
N GLY A 86 -9.70 17.82 -4.43
CA GLY A 86 -10.97 17.27 -3.97
C GLY A 86 -11.74 16.44 -5.01
N ASP A 87 -11.08 15.99 -6.08
CA ASP A 87 -11.71 15.16 -7.12
C ASP A 87 -11.74 13.68 -6.71
N TRP A 88 -12.64 13.36 -5.79
CA TRP A 88 -12.77 12.03 -5.23
C TRP A 88 -13.26 10.97 -6.21
N LYS A 89 -13.93 11.37 -7.31
CA LYS A 89 -14.30 10.48 -8.41
C LYS A 89 -13.05 9.98 -9.15
N ALA A 90 -12.14 10.88 -9.47
CA ALA A 90 -10.89 10.51 -10.12
C ALA A 90 -9.97 9.73 -9.17
N VAL A 91 -9.88 10.14 -7.90
CA VAL A 91 -9.12 9.40 -6.86
C VAL A 91 -9.58 7.95 -6.78
N SER A 92 -10.88 7.72 -6.73
CA SER A 92 -11.44 6.37 -6.57
C SER A 92 -11.10 5.46 -7.76
N VAL A 93 -11.14 6.00 -8.98
CA VAL A 93 -10.77 5.28 -10.21
C VAL A 93 -9.27 4.93 -10.22
N VAL A 94 -8.40 5.89 -9.91
CA VAL A 94 -6.95 5.66 -9.92
C VAL A 94 -6.57 4.57 -8.90
N ILE A 95 -7.10 4.62 -7.67
CA ILE A 95 -6.84 3.60 -6.66
C ILE A 95 -7.43 2.24 -7.09
N ALA A 96 -8.65 2.19 -7.64
CA ALA A 96 -9.24 0.94 -8.12
C ALA A 96 -8.38 0.29 -9.22
N CYS A 97 -7.96 1.07 -10.22
CA CYS A 97 -7.12 0.61 -11.34
C CYS A 97 -5.71 0.14 -10.89
N SER A 98 -5.24 0.55 -9.71
CA SER A 98 -3.99 0.08 -9.14
C SER A 98 -4.08 -1.28 -8.44
N THR A 99 -5.30 -1.79 -8.18
CA THR A 99 -5.52 -3.08 -7.49
C THR A 99 -4.82 -4.27 -8.19
N PRO A 100 -4.91 -4.43 -9.53
CA PRO A 100 -4.20 -5.51 -10.22
C PRO A 100 -2.68 -5.47 -10.01
N MET A 101 -2.08 -4.27 -9.98
CA MET A 101 -0.65 -4.09 -9.69
C MET A 101 -0.32 -4.55 -8.26
N GLY A 102 -1.17 -4.21 -7.30
CA GLY A 102 -1.05 -4.68 -5.92
C GLY A 102 -1.15 -6.20 -5.79
N LEU A 103 -2.10 -6.83 -6.49
CA LEU A 103 -2.24 -8.29 -6.53
C LEU A 103 -0.99 -8.96 -7.09
N ILE A 104 -0.44 -8.44 -8.20
CA ILE A 104 0.82 -8.95 -8.77
C ILE A 104 1.95 -8.83 -7.75
N GLY A 105 2.13 -7.67 -7.11
CA GLY A 105 3.15 -7.48 -6.07
C GLY A 105 3.00 -8.44 -4.88
N THR A 106 1.75 -8.71 -4.47
CA THR A 106 1.43 -9.69 -3.42
C THR A 106 1.82 -11.11 -3.84
N THR A 107 1.43 -11.53 -5.04
CA THR A 107 1.76 -12.88 -5.54
C THR A 107 3.26 -13.08 -5.73
N LEU A 108 4.00 -12.05 -6.14
CA LEU A 108 5.45 -12.12 -6.24
C LEU A 108 6.11 -12.19 -4.85
N SER A 109 5.59 -11.45 -3.87
CA SER A 109 6.06 -11.51 -2.47
C SER A 109 5.87 -12.89 -1.85
N ALA A 110 4.88 -13.68 -2.31
CA ALA A 110 4.71 -15.06 -1.90
C ALA A 110 5.91 -15.96 -2.26
N ARG A 111 6.69 -15.58 -3.28
CA ARG A 111 7.87 -16.33 -3.74
C ARG A 111 9.15 -15.98 -2.97
N THR A 112 9.11 -14.98 -2.09
CA THR A 112 10.24 -14.64 -1.23
C THR A 112 10.43 -15.75 -0.19
N PRO A 113 11.66 -16.27 0.01
CA PRO A 113 11.94 -17.20 1.10
C PRO A 113 11.58 -16.56 2.43
N SER A 114 10.87 -17.28 3.31
CA SER A 114 10.57 -16.80 4.66
C SER A 114 11.88 -16.64 5.43
N THR A 115 12.36 -15.41 5.57
CA THR A 115 13.50 -15.06 6.42
C THR A 115 13.09 -15.09 7.90
N GLY A 116 12.74 -16.28 8.38
CA GLY A 116 12.84 -16.65 9.78
C GLY A 116 14.15 -17.41 9.97
N GLY A 117 15.05 -16.90 10.81
CA GLY A 117 16.26 -17.61 11.17
C GLY A 117 15.94 -18.97 11.80
N GLY A 118 16.75 -19.98 11.47
CA GLY A 118 16.63 -21.34 12.00
C GLY A 118 16.07 -22.32 10.98
N GLY A 119 16.85 -23.35 10.67
CA GLY A 119 16.60 -24.33 9.61
C GLY A 119 15.19 -24.92 9.58
N GLY A 120 14.66 -25.04 8.37
CA GLY A 120 13.39 -25.71 8.11
C GLY A 120 12.84 -25.33 6.75
N SER A 121 13.13 -26.15 5.74
CA SER A 121 12.31 -26.25 4.54
C SER A 121 10.85 -26.54 4.96
N GLY A 122 9.99 -25.52 5.09
CA GLY A 122 8.61 -25.76 5.52
C GLY A 122 7.71 -24.56 5.82
N GLY A 123 8.21 -23.33 5.85
CA GLY A 123 7.36 -22.15 6.08
C GLY A 123 6.63 -21.70 4.81
N GLY A 124 5.47 -22.29 4.51
CA GLY A 124 4.58 -21.84 3.44
C GLY A 124 4.10 -20.38 3.63
N ILE A 125 3.16 -19.94 2.78
CA ILE A 125 2.61 -18.56 2.73
C ILE A 125 2.31 -17.96 4.13
N ILE A 126 1.89 -18.81 5.08
CA ILE A 126 1.53 -18.44 6.45
C ILE A 126 2.67 -17.69 7.19
N GLY A 127 3.94 -18.02 6.94
CA GLY A 127 5.10 -17.38 7.59
C GLY A 127 5.75 -16.23 6.81
N ASN A 128 5.23 -15.89 5.62
CA ASN A 128 5.86 -14.94 4.71
C ASN A 128 5.41 -13.49 5.04
N LYS A 129 6.23 -12.78 5.84
CA LYS A 129 5.93 -11.40 6.26
C LYS A 129 5.72 -10.43 5.08
N PRO A 130 6.59 -10.40 4.04
CA PRO A 130 6.36 -9.58 2.85
C PRO A 130 5.03 -9.88 2.13
N PHE A 131 4.64 -11.15 2.04
CA PHE A 131 3.35 -11.53 1.46
C PHE A 131 2.19 -10.91 2.25
N TRP A 132 2.17 -11.12 3.57
CA TRP A 132 1.08 -10.65 4.41
C TRP A 132 0.99 -9.13 4.47
N SER A 133 2.12 -8.42 4.45
CA SER A 133 2.10 -6.95 4.36
C SER A 133 1.47 -6.48 3.05
N HIS A 134 1.84 -7.08 1.91
CA HIS A 134 1.23 -6.72 0.63
C HIS A 134 -0.25 -7.10 0.58
N ALA A 135 -0.61 -8.31 1.00
CA ALA A 135 -1.99 -8.80 1.00
C ALA A 135 -2.92 -7.89 1.82
N MET A 136 -2.46 -7.47 3.00
CA MET A 136 -3.20 -6.54 3.86
C MET A 136 -3.37 -5.17 3.17
N MET A 137 -2.28 -4.61 2.62
CA MET A 137 -2.32 -3.30 1.97
C MET A 137 -3.22 -3.30 0.72
N VAL A 138 -3.17 -4.36 -0.08
CA VAL A 138 -4.05 -4.52 -1.25
C VAL A 138 -5.50 -4.63 -0.82
N THR A 139 -5.80 -5.44 0.21
CA THR A 139 -7.16 -5.60 0.70
C THR A 139 -7.74 -4.27 1.19
N ILE A 140 -6.99 -3.54 2.03
CA ILE A 140 -7.41 -2.23 2.53
C ILE A 140 -7.63 -1.26 1.37
N GLY A 141 -6.70 -1.21 0.41
CA GLY A 141 -6.80 -0.32 -0.74
C GLY A 141 -7.94 -0.62 -1.68
N THR A 142 -8.20 -1.91 -1.97
CA THR A 142 -9.35 -2.32 -2.77
C THR A 142 -10.67 -2.01 -2.07
N CYS A 143 -10.76 -2.24 -0.76
CA CYS A 143 -11.94 -1.88 0.02
C CYS A 143 -12.16 -0.36 0.08
N ALA A 144 -11.08 0.43 0.23
CA ALA A 144 -11.14 1.89 0.22
C ALA A 144 -11.62 2.41 -1.14
N ALA A 145 -11.04 1.89 -2.23
CA ALA A 145 -11.44 2.24 -3.59
C ALA A 145 -12.92 1.93 -3.83
N TRP A 146 -13.38 0.75 -3.43
CA TRP A 146 -14.79 0.35 -3.56
C TRP A 146 -15.73 1.29 -2.80
N ARG A 147 -15.37 1.68 -1.57
CA ARG A 147 -16.16 2.65 -0.79
C ARG A 147 -16.17 4.03 -1.43
N LEU A 148 -15.02 4.54 -1.85
CA LEU A 148 -14.92 5.82 -2.54
C LEU A 148 -15.74 5.82 -3.85
N ILE A 149 -15.73 4.72 -4.61
CA ILE A 149 -16.58 4.60 -5.80
C ILE A 149 -18.05 4.70 -5.40
N LYS A 150 -18.51 3.90 -4.41
CA LYS A 150 -19.91 3.93 -3.96
C LYS A 150 -20.39 5.30 -3.45
N GLU A 151 -19.50 6.08 -2.86
CA GLU A 151 -19.84 7.38 -2.27
C GLU A 151 -19.82 8.52 -3.30
N ASN A 152 -19.08 8.37 -4.40
CA ASN A 152 -18.85 9.43 -5.37
C ASN A 152 -19.45 9.14 -6.76
N TRP A 153 -20.00 7.95 -7.02
CA TRP A 153 -20.69 7.56 -8.25
C TRP A 153 -22.12 7.11 -7.99
#